data_AF-A0A527WMG1-F1
#
_entry.id   AF-A0A527WMG1-F1
#
_cell.length_a   1.000
_cell.length_b   1.000
_cell.length_c   1.000
_cell.angle_alpha   90.00
_cell.angle_beta   90.00
_cell.angle_gamma   90.00
#
_symmetry.space_group_name_H-M   'P 1'
#
loop_
_entity.id
_entity.type
_entity.pdbx_description
1 polymer ?
#
loop_
_entity_poly.entity_id
_entity_poly.type
_entity_poly.pdbx_seq_one_letter_code
_entity_poly.pdbx_strand_id
1 'polypeptide(L)'
;MSTELGKTVGQVNGFAISSMQKTMLAGFQQRDAATLNGVMLSLGLGAVTYWAKETVAGRETSEDPSVWAVEALDWSGLTGWLMDANGGLEKATRGTLGLSMITGKPISRYATRNAPGALLGPTFDAASDIFQATGAIAAGDFKQSDLHTVRKLIPIQNLFWLRKLFDQVEAATGDALNLPDAAQAKR
;
A
#
# COMPACT_ATOMS: atom_id res chain seq x y z
N MET A 1 -15.36 -21.16 -7.46
CA MET A 1 -14.29 -20.69 -6.56
C MET A 1 -13.50 -21.91 -6.12
N SER A 2 -12.49 -22.32 -6.89
CA SER A 2 -11.90 -23.67 -6.77
C SER A 2 -10.42 -23.67 -7.15
N THR A 3 -9.65 -22.84 -6.45
CA THR A 3 -8.19 -22.92 -6.45
C THR A 3 -7.76 -22.55 -5.04
N GLU A 4 -6.91 -23.35 -4.40
CA GLU A 4 -6.48 -23.19 -3.01
C GLU A 4 -6.00 -21.76 -2.70
N LEU A 5 -5.38 -21.09 -3.67
CA LEU A 5 -5.01 -19.66 -3.61
C LEU A 5 -6.19 -18.71 -3.40
N GLY A 6 -7.33 -18.94 -4.06
CA GLY A 6 -8.53 -18.12 -3.91
C GLY A 6 -9.17 -18.25 -2.53
N LYS A 7 -9.05 -19.42 -1.88
CA LYS A 7 -9.49 -19.62 -0.49
C LYS A 7 -8.61 -18.84 0.49
N THR A 8 -7.30 -18.88 0.33
CA THR A 8 -6.37 -18.14 1.22
C THR A 8 -6.54 -16.63 1.09
N VAL A 9 -6.72 -16.11 -0.13
CA VAL A 9 -6.98 -14.69 -0.38
C VAL A 9 -8.32 -14.25 0.22
N GLY A 10 -9.37 -15.05 0.00
CA GLY A 10 -10.69 -14.79 0.59
C GLY A 10 -10.68 -14.82 2.13
N GLN A 11 -9.83 -15.66 2.74
CA GLN A 11 -9.73 -15.79 4.18
C GLN A 11 -9.18 -14.54 4.86
N VAL A 12 -8.15 -13.90 4.29
CA VAL A 12 -7.55 -12.68 4.87
C VAL A 12 -8.47 -11.47 4.68
N ASN A 13 -9.03 -11.28 3.49
CA ASN A 13 -9.95 -10.18 3.22
C ASN A 13 -11.27 -10.34 3.99
N GLY A 14 -11.78 -11.58 4.11
CA GLY A 14 -12.98 -11.89 4.89
C GLY A 14 -12.82 -11.56 6.38
N PHE A 15 -11.63 -11.77 6.95
CA PHE A 15 -11.33 -11.35 8.32
C PHE A 15 -11.39 -9.83 8.48
N ALA A 16 -10.73 -9.07 7.59
CA ALA A 16 -10.73 -7.60 7.64
C ALA A 16 -12.16 -7.04 7.53
N ILE A 17 -12.95 -7.53 6.58
CA ILE A 17 -14.35 -7.13 6.38
C ILE A 17 -15.20 -7.48 7.62
N SER A 18 -15.06 -8.69 8.16
CA SER A 18 -15.82 -9.13 9.35
C SER A 18 -15.46 -8.32 10.59
N SER A 19 -14.18 -8.01 10.79
CA SER A 19 -13.72 -7.21 11.93
C SER A 19 -14.29 -5.79 11.89
N MET A 20 -14.24 -5.15 10.71
CA MET A 20 -14.78 -3.81 10.50
C MET A 20 -16.29 -3.77 10.74
N GLN A 21 -17.05 -4.73 10.19
CA GLN A 21 -18.49 -4.80 10.38
C GLN A 21 -18.86 -4.95 11.87
N LYS A 22 -18.15 -5.79 12.62
CA LYS A 22 -18.40 -5.98 14.06
C LYS A 22 -18.11 -4.71 14.86
N THR A 23 -16.98 -4.07 14.61
CA THR A 23 -16.59 -2.82 15.31
C THR A 23 -17.53 -1.66 14.97
N MET A 24 -17.88 -1.50 13.69
CA MET A 24 -18.78 -0.45 13.22
C MET A 24 -20.21 -0.65 13.75
N LEU A 25 -20.71 -1.89 13.72
CA LEU A 25 -22.04 -2.22 14.25
C LEU A 25 -22.12 -1.99 15.76
N ALA A 26 -21.10 -2.39 16.52
CA ALA A 26 -21.03 -2.14 17.95
C ALA A 26 -20.99 -0.64 18.28
N GLY A 27 -20.19 0.15 17.53
CA GLY A 27 -20.13 1.60 17.71
C GLY A 27 -21.45 2.31 17.37
N PHE A 28 -22.14 1.88 16.32
CA PHE A 28 -23.46 2.43 15.99
C PHE A 28 -24.57 2.05 16.96
N GLN A 29 -24.40 0.96 17.71
CA GLN A 29 -25.35 0.55 18.75
C GLN A 29 -25.11 1.27 20.07
N GLN A 30 -23.85 1.49 20.45
CA GLN A 30 -23.52 2.17 21.72
C GLN A 30 -23.76 3.69 21.65
N ARG A 31 -23.48 4.36 20.51
CA ARG A 31 -23.69 5.82 20.26
C ARG A 31 -23.39 6.72 21.48
N ASP A 32 -22.45 6.33 22.31
CA ASP A 32 -22.16 6.95 23.59
C ASP A 32 -20.88 7.80 23.54
N ALA A 33 -20.63 8.55 24.60
CA ALA A 33 -19.42 9.36 24.71
C ALA A 33 -18.13 8.51 24.66
N ALA A 34 -18.19 7.25 25.09
CA ALA A 34 -17.07 6.32 25.01
C ALA A 34 -16.74 5.95 23.54
N THR A 35 -17.77 5.71 22.72
CA THR A 35 -17.63 5.48 21.28
C THR A 35 -17.01 6.69 20.59
N LEU A 36 -17.47 7.90 20.92
CA LEU A 36 -16.92 9.14 20.35
C LEU A 36 -15.44 9.31 20.73
N ASN A 37 -15.09 9.09 21.99
CA ASN A 37 -13.70 9.13 22.44
C ASN A 37 -12.84 8.09 21.71
N GLY A 38 -13.35 6.87 21.52
CA GLY A 38 -12.66 5.82 20.76
C GLY A 38 -12.42 6.21 19.31
N VAL A 39 -13.41 6.79 18.63
CA VAL A 39 -13.27 7.29 17.25
C VAL A 39 -12.22 8.40 17.17
N MET A 40 -12.26 9.37 18.09
CA MET A 40 -11.30 10.47 18.12
C MET A 40 -9.87 9.98 18.38
N LEU A 41 -9.70 9.01 19.28
CA LEU A 41 -8.40 8.40 19.57
C LEU A 41 -7.87 7.64 18.35
N SER A 42 -8.73 6.88 17.66
CA SER A 42 -8.36 6.17 16.42
C SER A 42 -7.95 7.13 15.31
N LEU A 43 -8.67 8.24 15.11
CA LEU A 43 -8.28 9.28 14.15
C LEU A 43 -6.94 9.92 14.53
N GLY A 44 -6.73 10.22 15.81
CA GLY A 44 -5.45 10.74 16.31
C GLY A 44 -4.28 9.77 16.05
N LEU A 45 -4.46 8.48 16.33
CA LEU A 45 -3.48 7.44 16.02
C LEU A 45 -3.25 7.31 14.51
N GLY A 46 -4.28 7.49 13.70
CA GLY A 46 -4.16 7.54 12.25
C GLY A 46 -3.27 8.70 11.79
N ALA A 47 -3.47 9.90 12.32
CA ALA A 47 -2.65 11.07 12.02
C ALA A 47 -1.17 10.86 12.42
N VAL A 48 -0.91 10.30 13.60
CA VAL A 48 0.45 9.95 14.06
C VAL A 48 1.09 8.93 13.14
N THR A 49 0.32 7.96 12.64
CA THR A 49 0.80 6.94 11.70
C THR A 49 1.21 7.56 10.36
N TYR A 50 0.41 8.48 9.82
CA TYR A 50 0.76 9.26 8.63
C TYR A 50 2.08 10.00 8.82
N TRP A 51 2.21 10.77 9.90
CA TRP A 51 3.43 11.51 10.22
C TRP A 51 4.66 10.58 10.33
N ALA A 52 4.53 9.48 11.06
CA ALA A 52 5.64 8.53 11.23
C ALA A 52 6.06 7.91 9.90
N LYS A 53 5.10 7.59 9.02
CA LYS A 53 5.39 7.03 7.70
C LYS A 53 6.08 8.01 6.77
N GLU A 54 5.63 9.26 6.70
CA GLU A 54 6.29 10.28 5.88
C GLU A 54 7.71 10.54 6.39
N THR A 55 7.88 10.63 7.71
CA THR A 55 9.20 10.79 8.36
C THR A 55 10.15 9.64 8.03
N VAL A 56 9.71 8.38 8.19
CA VAL A 56 10.52 7.20 7.88
C VAL A 56 10.85 7.12 6.38
N ALA A 57 9.93 7.58 5.53
CA ALA A 57 10.13 7.63 4.09
C ALA A 57 10.97 8.82 3.61
N GLY A 58 11.37 9.73 4.52
CA GLY A 58 12.13 10.94 4.18
C GLY A 58 11.35 11.94 3.32
N ARG A 59 10.02 11.94 3.43
CA ARG A 59 9.12 12.84 2.70
C ARG A 59 8.58 13.91 3.65
N GLU A 60 8.30 15.09 3.11
CA GLU A 60 7.67 16.17 3.87
C GLU A 60 6.17 15.91 4.01
N THR A 61 5.64 16.14 5.21
CA THR A 61 4.20 16.07 5.47
C THR A 61 3.48 17.23 4.80
N SER A 62 2.24 16.98 4.35
CA SER A 62 1.44 18.04 3.73
C SER A 62 1.09 19.15 4.71
N GLU A 63 1.08 20.41 4.25
CA GLU A 63 0.64 21.58 5.03
C GLU A 63 -0.89 21.75 5.05
N ASP A 64 -1.60 21.04 4.17
CA ASP A 64 -3.06 21.11 4.06
C ASP A 64 -3.77 20.27 5.14
N PRO A 65 -4.61 20.86 6.00
CA PRO A 65 -5.41 20.14 7.00
C PRO A 65 -6.35 19.09 6.41
N SER A 66 -6.82 19.27 5.17
CA SER A 66 -7.70 18.32 4.50
C SER A 66 -6.99 16.97 4.24
N VAL A 67 -5.70 17.03 3.89
CA VAL A 67 -4.85 15.84 3.70
C VAL A 67 -4.70 15.12 5.04
N TRP A 68 -4.44 15.84 6.13
CA TRP A 68 -4.34 15.24 7.45
C TRP A 68 -5.63 14.55 7.88
N ALA A 69 -6.79 15.13 7.60
CA ALA A 69 -8.08 14.52 7.94
C ALA A 69 -8.32 13.21 7.17
N VAL A 70 -8.01 13.20 5.86
CA VAL A 70 -8.17 12.01 5.02
C VAL A 70 -7.16 10.92 5.38
N GLU A 71 -5.90 11.29 5.62
CA GLU A 71 -4.85 10.35 6.05
C GLU A 71 -5.15 9.82 7.46
N ALA A 72 -5.58 10.66 8.39
CA ALA A 72 -6.01 10.23 9.72
C ALA A 72 -7.14 9.20 9.62
N LEU A 73 -8.13 9.44 8.75
CA LEU A 73 -9.22 8.50 8.51
C LEU A 73 -8.73 7.18 7.91
N ASP A 74 -7.85 7.23 6.91
CA ASP A 74 -7.28 6.05 6.24
C ASP A 74 -6.47 5.15 7.19
N TRP A 75 -5.67 5.77 8.07
CA TRP A 75 -4.83 5.07 9.04
C TRP A 75 -5.54 4.72 10.35
N SER A 76 -6.70 5.30 10.63
CA SER A 76 -7.47 5.06 11.86
C SER A 76 -8.02 3.64 12.00
N GLY A 77 -8.09 2.88 10.90
CA GLY A 77 -8.71 1.55 10.86
C GLY A 77 -10.25 1.57 10.92
N LEU A 78 -10.88 2.75 10.98
CA LEU A 78 -12.34 2.90 11.04
C LEU A 78 -13.03 2.55 9.72
N THR A 79 -12.36 2.80 8.61
CA THR A 79 -12.89 2.66 7.25
C THR A 79 -12.51 1.33 6.58
N GLY A 80 -11.50 0.63 7.11
CA GLY A 80 -11.08 -0.70 6.66
C GLY A 80 -11.01 -0.85 5.14
N TRP A 81 -11.79 -1.80 4.60
CA TRP A 81 -11.80 -2.14 3.18
C TRP A 81 -12.36 -1.03 2.27
N LEU A 82 -13.08 -0.03 2.81
CA LEU A 82 -13.59 1.09 2.03
C LEU A 82 -12.45 1.93 1.46
N MET A 83 -11.31 2.02 2.17
CA MET A 83 -10.14 2.73 1.67
C MET A 83 -9.44 1.96 0.55
N ASP A 84 -9.44 0.63 0.61
CA ASP A 84 -8.93 -0.21 -0.48
C ASP A 84 -9.82 -0.05 -1.73
N ALA A 85 -11.14 -0.02 -1.55
CA ALA A 85 -12.10 0.25 -2.62
C ALA A 85 -11.93 1.67 -3.21
N ASN A 86 -11.76 2.69 -2.35
CA ASN A 86 -11.47 4.05 -2.78
C ASN A 86 -10.15 4.14 -3.54
N GLY A 87 -9.08 3.52 -3.06
CA GLY A 87 -7.79 3.47 -3.77
C GLY A 87 -7.87 2.75 -5.12
N GLY A 88 -8.68 1.69 -5.21
CA GLY A 88 -8.98 1.03 -6.48
C GLY A 88 -9.76 1.92 -7.45
N LEU A 89 -10.77 2.63 -6.94
CA LEU A 89 -11.58 3.59 -7.71
C LEU A 89 -10.74 4.77 -8.20
N GLU A 90 -9.94 5.37 -7.32
CA GLU A 90 -9.03 6.47 -7.67
C GLU A 90 -8.08 6.05 -8.79
N LYS A 91 -7.55 4.83 -8.75
CA LYS A 91 -6.68 4.36 -9.84
C LYS A 91 -7.41 4.08 -11.14
N ALA A 92 -8.58 3.46 -11.08
CA ALA A 92 -9.41 3.22 -12.26
C ALA A 92 -9.79 4.53 -12.95
N THR A 93 -9.93 5.60 -12.17
CA THR A 93 -10.40 6.91 -12.61
C THR A 93 -9.27 7.92 -12.75
N ARG A 94 -8.00 7.50 -12.58
CA ARG A 94 -6.81 8.36 -12.61
C ARG A 94 -6.89 9.57 -11.66
N GLY A 95 -7.46 9.37 -10.48
CA GLY A 95 -7.62 10.38 -9.44
C GLY A 95 -8.82 11.29 -9.63
N THR A 96 -9.67 11.04 -10.64
CA THR A 96 -10.84 11.87 -10.92
C THR A 96 -12.05 11.52 -10.08
N LEU A 97 -12.12 10.34 -9.44
CA LEU A 97 -13.15 9.98 -8.46
C LEU A 97 -12.49 9.40 -7.20
N GLY A 98 -12.83 9.94 -6.03
CA GLY A 98 -12.37 9.45 -4.72
C GLY A 98 -11.98 10.55 -3.74
N LEU A 99 -11.40 10.16 -2.61
CA LEU A 99 -10.90 11.08 -1.59
C LEU A 99 -9.77 12.00 -2.11
N SER A 100 -9.07 11.60 -3.17
CA SER A 100 -8.12 12.44 -3.91
C SER A 100 -8.75 13.71 -4.50
N MET A 101 -10.06 13.74 -4.72
CA MET A 101 -10.78 14.96 -5.16
C MET A 101 -10.84 16.00 -4.04
N ILE A 102 -10.90 15.56 -2.79
CA ILE A 102 -11.03 16.43 -1.61
C ILE A 102 -9.67 17.02 -1.27
N THR A 103 -8.62 16.20 -1.33
CA THR A 103 -7.25 16.57 -0.94
C THR A 103 -6.41 17.12 -2.09
N GLY A 104 -6.86 16.96 -3.35
CA GLY A 104 -6.07 17.25 -4.55
C GLY A 104 -4.81 16.40 -4.71
N LYS A 105 -4.59 15.41 -3.83
CA LYS A 105 -3.41 14.53 -3.79
C LYS A 105 -3.86 13.08 -3.61
N PRO A 106 -3.23 12.11 -4.30
CA PRO A 106 -3.51 10.71 -4.04
C PRO A 106 -3.17 10.38 -2.59
N ILE A 107 -3.99 9.53 -1.95
CA ILE A 107 -3.73 9.06 -0.59
C ILE A 107 -2.38 8.35 -0.54
N SER A 108 -1.61 8.60 0.52
CA SER A 108 -0.21 8.16 0.70
C SER A 108 0.00 6.67 0.45
N ARG A 109 -0.98 5.83 0.84
CA ARG A 109 -0.97 4.36 0.63
C ARG A 109 -1.06 3.93 -0.82
N TYR A 110 -1.76 4.70 -1.64
CA TYR A 110 -2.14 4.29 -3.00
C TYR A 110 -1.35 5.01 -4.09
N ALA A 111 -0.64 6.09 -3.74
CA ALA A 111 0.16 6.91 -4.64
C ALA A 111 1.21 6.12 -5.46
N THR A 112 1.77 5.04 -4.90
CA THR A 112 2.88 4.28 -5.54
C THR A 112 2.52 2.87 -6.02
N ARG A 113 1.27 2.41 -5.86
CA ARG A 113 0.88 1.04 -6.27
C ARG A 113 0.36 1.02 -7.72
N ASN A 114 0.54 -0.08 -8.45
CA ASN A 114 -0.07 -0.26 -9.78
C ASN A 114 -1.60 -0.55 -9.72
N ALA A 115 -2.33 -0.25 -10.80
CA ALA A 115 -3.80 -0.28 -10.87
C ALA A 115 -4.45 -1.67 -10.62
N PRO A 116 -3.89 -2.80 -11.06
CA PRO A 116 -4.50 -4.12 -10.82
C PRO A 116 -4.29 -4.66 -9.38
N GLY A 117 -3.14 -4.37 -8.76
CA GLY A 117 -2.76 -4.88 -7.43
C GLY A 117 -3.51 -4.24 -6.26
N ALA A 118 -4.14 -3.08 -6.47
CA ALA A 118 -4.91 -2.39 -5.44
C ALA A 118 -6.25 -3.07 -5.11
N LEU A 119 -6.86 -3.79 -6.06
CA LEU A 119 -8.18 -4.40 -5.89
C LEU A 119 -8.13 -5.89 -5.55
N LEU A 120 -7.12 -6.61 -6.06
CA LEU A 120 -7.01 -8.07 -5.88
C LEU A 120 -6.18 -8.47 -4.66
N GLY A 121 -5.62 -7.48 -3.95
CA GLY A 121 -4.88 -7.67 -2.71
C GLY A 121 -3.41 -8.05 -2.91
N PRO A 122 -2.63 -8.05 -1.81
CA PRO A 122 -1.18 -8.20 -1.84
C PRO A 122 -0.70 -9.55 -2.40
N THR A 123 -1.54 -10.60 -2.36
CA THR A 123 -1.20 -11.91 -2.91
C THR A 123 -1.20 -11.92 -4.43
N PHE A 124 -2.12 -11.20 -5.07
CA PHE A 124 -2.13 -11.06 -6.53
C PHE A 124 -0.98 -10.16 -7.01
N ASP A 125 -0.67 -9.10 -6.25
CA ASP A 125 0.48 -8.22 -6.50
C ASP A 125 1.80 -9.01 -6.44
N ALA A 126 1.97 -9.85 -5.40
CA ALA A 126 3.13 -10.72 -5.26
C ALA A 126 3.23 -11.77 -6.39
N ALA A 127 2.10 -12.37 -6.79
CA ALA A 127 2.08 -13.32 -7.90
C ALA A 127 2.46 -12.63 -9.22
N SER A 128 1.91 -11.45 -9.52
CA SER A 128 2.27 -10.71 -10.73
C SER A 128 3.75 -10.29 -10.74
N ASP A 129 4.27 -9.84 -9.60
CA ASP A 129 5.68 -9.48 -9.45
C ASP A 129 6.59 -10.70 -9.73
N ILE A 130 6.26 -11.88 -9.20
CA ILE A 130 7.00 -13.13 -9.45
C ILE A 130 6.93 -13.55 -10.91
N PHE A 131 5.74 -13.50 -11.53
CA PHE A 131 5.58 -13.85 -12.95
C PHE A 131 6.37 -12.90 -13.86
N GLN A 132 6.34 -11.60 -13.57
CA GLN A 132 7.09 -10.59 -14.32
C GLN A 132 8.60 -10.82 -14.21
N ALA A 133 9.13 -11.02 -13.00
CA ALA A 133 10.55 -11.30 -12.79
C ALA A 133 10.99 -12.60 -13.46
N THR A 134 10.17 -13.66 -13.38
CA THR A 134 10.48 -14.96 -14.02
C THR A 134 10.47 -14.83 -15.54
N GLY A 135 9.53 -14.08 -16.12
CA GLY A 135 9.46 -13.81 -17.55
C GLY A 135 10.66 -13.00 -18.05
N ALA A 136 11.11 -12.00 -17.29
CA ALA A 136 12.28 -11.18 -17.64
C ALA A 136 13.59 -12.00 -17.62
N ILE A 137 13.77 -12.86 -16.61
CA ILE A 137 14.90 -13.80 -16.54
C ILE A 137 14.90 -14.76 -17.73
N ALA A 138 13.75 -15.34 -18.08
CA ALA A 138 13.62 -16.26 -19.20
C ALA A 138 13.84 -15.60 -20.56
N ALA A 139 13.49 -14.32 -20.70
CA ALA A 139 13.69 -13.53 -21.92
C ALA A 139 15.12 -12.97 -22.06
N GLY A 140 15.97 -13.09 -21.03
CA GLY A 140 17.32 -12.52 -21.00
C GLY A 140 17.37 -10.99 -20.88
N ASP A 141 16.24 -10.35 -20.57
CA ASP A 141 16.09 -8.89 -20.46
C ASP A 141 16.06 -8.47 -18.97
N PHE A 142 17.08 -8.89 -18.22
CA PHE A 142 17.16 -8.65 -16.78
C PHE A 142 17.49 -7.17 -16.52
N LYS A 143 16.60 -6.46 -15.83
CA LYS A 143 16.70 -5.02 -15.53
C LYS A 143 16.86 -4.77 -14.04
N GLN A 144 17.19 -3.52 -13.71
CA GLN A 144 17.22 -3.08 -12.30
C GLN A 144 15.86 -3.28 -11.60
N SER A 145 14.74 -3.20 -12.33
CA SER A 145 13.40 -3.51 -11.81
C SER A 145 13.22 -4.97 -11.41
N ASP A 146 13.89 -5.90 -12.09
CA ASP A 146 13.82 -7.33 -11.77
C ASP A 146 14.70 -7.63 -10.55
N LEU A 147 15.87 -6.97 -10.45
CA LEU A 147 16.71 -7.00 -9.25
C LEU A 147 15.93 -6.52 -8.01
N HIS A 148 15.18 -5.42 -8.14
CA HIS A 148 14.29 -4.93 -7.09
C HIS A 148 13.21 -5.95 -6.71
N THR A 149 12.67 -6.66 -7.70
CA THR A 149 11.62 -7.66 -7.50
C THR A 149 12.17 -8.93 -6.84
N VAL A 150 13.36 -9.37 -7.19
CA VAL A 150 14.07 -10.46 -6.50
C VAL A 150 14.37 -10.05 -5.06
N ARG A 151 14.83 -8.81 -4.86
CA ARG A 151 15.05 -8.28 -3.51
C ARG A 151 13.77 -8.38 -2.70
N LYS A 152 12.60 -7.98 -3.24
CA LYS A 152 11.25 -8.08 -2.63
C LYS A 152 10.83 -9.48 -2.14
N LEU A 153 11.56 -10.54 -2.51
CA LEU A 153 11.34 -11.89 -2.01
C LEU A 153 12.12 -12.22 -0.73
N ILE A 154 13.17 -11.46 -0.40
CA ILE A 154 13.98 -11.67 0.80
C ILE A 154 13.14 -11.33 2.05
N PRO A 155 12.94 -12.27 2.98
CA PRO A 155 12.23 -11.97 4.22
C PRO A 155 12.88 -10.79 4.94
N ILE A 156 12.09 -9.97 5.65
CA ILE A 156 12.59 -8.93 6.58
C ILE A 156 13.20 -7.69 5.87
N GLN A 157 13.35 -7.69 4.55
CA GLN A 157 13.96 -6.56 3.83
C GLN A 157 13.24 -5.21 4.02
N ASN A 158 11.95 -5.24 4.37
CA ASN A 158 11.10 -4.05 4.47
C ASN A 158 11.17 -3.39 5.85
N LEU A 159 11.96 -3.93 6.79
CA LEU A 159 12.20 -3.29 8.07
C LEU A 159 12.90 -1.95 7.86
N PHE A 160 12.39 -0.89 8.48
CA PHE A 160 12.82 0.48 8.20
C PHE A 160 14.33 0.71 8.43
N TRP A 161 14.95 -0.05 9.34
CA TRP A 161 16.38 0.03 9.64
C TRP A 161 17.26 -0.82 8.72
N LEU A 162 16.74 -1.91 8.16
CA LEU A 162 17.49 -2.77 7.21
C LEU A 162 17.30 -2.34 5.76
N ARG A 163 16.17 -1.70 5.45
CA ARG A 163 15.82 -1.30 4.09
C ARG A 163 16.93 -0.48 3.43
N LYS A 164 17.52 0.49 4.15
CA LYS A 164 18.62 1.32 3.62
C LYS A 164 19.85 0.49 3.22
N LEU A 165 20.16 -0.56 3.98
CA LEU A 165 21.26 -1.47 3.65
C LEU A 165 20.94 -2.26 2.38
N PHE A 166 19.72 -2.82 2.29
CA PHE A 166 19.28 -3.55 1.12
C PHE A 166 19.17 -2.66 -0.13
N ASP A 167 18.77 -1.39 0.01
CA ASP A 167 18.77 -0.39 -1.06
C ASP A 167 20.20 -0.14 -1.58
N GLN A 168 21.20 -0.05 -0.69
CA GLN A 168 22.61 0.09 -1.10
C GLN A 168 23.16 -1.16 -1.79
N VAL A 169 22.83 -2.35 -1.28
CA VAL A 169 23.25 -3.61 -1.89
C VAL A 169 22.62 -3.79 -3.27
N GLU A 170 21.34 -3.44 -3.42
CA GLU A 170 20.65 -3.46 -4.71
C GLU A 170 21.32 -2.52 -5.72
N ALA A 171 21.56 -1.25 -5.32
CA ALA A 171 22.21 -0.27 -6.19
C ALA A 171 23.61 -0.74 -6.63
N ALA A 172 24.44 -1.18 -5.67
CA ALA A 172 25.80 -1.66 -5.96
C ALA A 172 25.80 -2.91 -6.85
N THR A 173 24.83 -3.81 -6.70
CA THR A 173 24.70 -5.00 -7.54
C THR A 173 24.22 -4.64 -8.94
N GLY A 174 23.29 -3.69 -9.07
CA GLY A 174 22.84 -3.18 -10.37
C GLY A 174 23.97 -2.51 -11.15
N ASP A 175 24.77 -1.68 -10.47
CA ASP A 175 25.93 -0.99 -11.05
C ASP A 175 27.02 -1.99 -11.48
N ALA A 176 27.33 -2.99 -10.64
CA ALA A 176 28.34 -4.01 -10.94
C ALA A 176 27.96 -4.90 -12.13
N LEU A 177 26.66 -5.14 -12.33
CA LEU A 177 26.12 -5.94 -13.43
C LEU A 177 25.76 -5.09 -14.66
N ASN A 178 25.95 -3.77 -14.59
CA ASN A 178 25.66 -2.80 -15.65
C ASN A 178 24.22 -2.94 -16.19
N LEU A 179 23.26 -3.17 -15.28
CA LEU A 179 21.87 -3.41 -15.65
C LEU A 179 21.21 -2.12 -16.11
N PRO A 180 20.45 -2.12 -17.22
CA PRO A 180 19.78 -0.91 -17.68
C PRO A 180 18.68 -0.49 -16.70
N ASP A 181 18.67 0.81 -16.36
CA ASP A 181 17.60 1.42 -15.58
C ASP A 181 16.26 1.24 -16.31
N ALA A 182 15.22 0.88 -15.57
CA ALA A 182 13.86 0.77 -16.12
C ALA A 182 13.37 2.08 -16.79
N ALA A 183 14.01 3.22 -16.49
CA ALA A 183 13.73 4.52 -17.09
C ALA A 183 14.31 4.70 -18.51
N GLN A 184 15.33 3.93 -18.91
CA GLN A 184 16.02 4.11 -20.20
C GLN A 184 15.48 3.22 -21.33
N ALA A 185 14.63 2.23 -21.05
CA ALA A 185 14.06 1.33 -22.06
C ALA A 185 12.91 1.93 -22.90
N LYS A 186 12.67 3.25 -22.81
CA LYS A 186 11.79 4.00 -23.72
C LYS A 186 12.58 5.09 -24.44
N ARG A 187 13.37 4.69 -25.44
CA ARG A 187 13.68 5.48 -26.63
C ARG A 187 13.67 4.59 -27.84
#